data_AF-A0A2I0NEH8-F1
#
_entry.id   AF-A0A2I0NEH8-F1
#
_cell.length_a   1.000
_cell.length_b   1.000
_cell.length_c   1.000
_cell.angle_alpha   90.00
_cell.angle_beta   90.00
_cell.angle_gamma   90.00
#
_symmetry.space_group_name_H-M   'P 1'
#
loop_
_entity.id
_entity.type
_entity.pdbx_description
1 polymer ?
#
loop_
_entity_poly.entity_id
_entity_poly.type
_entity_poly.pdbx_seq_one_letter_code
_entity_poly.pdbx_strand_id
1 'polypeptide(L)'
;MKTVLFLLILFFANHPLYSHWFFIQGQYNSDWQVEATTEIHSPTDVFIIYHFYVPQSYSNVYNSQQITAGPMGLKGSNITSGQISFADNLLKRLYIPLKGNAFFMNKSYSVKTQINLDAFQLATPFPLSNLPQHAAFYTWQRDIPPLMRSQIQELIKGKTRLADAVLTILTWVKNHTILLINKKKYSLSTTFRHGASNLGSFLDFLAAALRSAGIPSRIVHGYSLPTTLTMQGSGNDITCLYPRGDYHWLEIFAPDTGWLPIDPFTNFYFFTPQNLIRKTTAFFFKDNQDKLFIYPAKPKGLVYSPNIFSEKGREEKKLQPVASIPASDYTFSPSLPAPSPLARKEVFLSSYLPKTLGLYNNPLKLDMETTEKEVLTQRINLAKPQQISSINLPLYFLEVTKFGRFWVELTHNGKTYTTQILPTTHDRVNLAYKIYSFRFSVPLTLQGDIEISLKIKNLSAVFWYAVIGNPIGDKNDTWRNQKTNVLHLDLTYQLN
;
A
#
# COMPACT_ATOMS: atom_id res chain seq x y z
N MET A 1 38.56 8.24 28.40
CA MET A 1 37.15 7.85 28.19
C MET A 1 36.56 8.39 26.88
N LYS A 2 36.65 9.71 26.58
CA LYS A 2 36.11 10.29 25.33
C LYS A 2 36.73 9.73 24.04
N THR A 3 38.03 9.44 24.04
CA THR A 3 38.74 8.88 22.87
C THR A 3 38.34 7.42 22.57
N VAL A 4 38.08 6.63 23.62
CA VAL A 4 37.63 5.23 23.48
C VAL A 4 36.19 5.17 22.97
N LEU A 5 35.32 6.08 23.43
CA LEU A 5 33.94 6.18 22.93
C LEU A 5 33.89 6.62 21.46
N PHE A 6 34.77 7.53 21.03
CA PHE A 6 34.86 7.99 19.64
C PHE A 6 35.39 6.90 18.69
N LEU A 7 36.37 6.12 19.13
CA LEU A 7 36.87 4.95 18.40
C LEU A 7 35.81 3.84 18.31
N LEU A 8 35.04 3.59 19.38
CA LEU A 8 33.91 2.66 19.34
C LEU A 8 32.84 3.11 18.34
N ILE A 9 32.48 4.39 18.32
CA ILE A 9 31.50 4.94 17.37
C ILE A 9 31.99 4.79 15.92
N LEU A 10 33.27 5.02 15.64
CA LEU A 10 33.85 4.79 14.31
C LEU A 10 33.93 3.30 13.94
N PHE A 11 34.13 2.42 14.91
CA PHE A 11 34.14 0.96 14.70
C PHE A 11 32.72 0.44 14.38
N PHE A 12 31.70 0.93 15.09
CA PHE A 12 30.29 0.59 14.81
C PHE A 12 29.72 1.30 13.58
N ALA A 13 30.23 2.48 13.20
CA ALA A 13 29.87 3.18 11.97
C ALA A 13 30.41 2.51 10.69
N ASN A 14 31.39 1.61 10.83
CA ASN A 14 32.00 0.87 9.73
C ASN A 14 31.43 -0.54 9.52
N HIS A 15 30.42 -0.96 10.27
CA HIS A 15 29.63 -2.13 9.86
C HIS A 15 28.72 -1.69 8.71
N PRO A 16 29.00 -2.09 7.47
CA PRO A 16 28.14 -1.72 6.37
C PRO A 16 26.81 -2.44 6.62
N LEU A 17 25.73 -1.67 6.80
CA LEU A 17 24.39 -2.20 6.82
C LEU A 17 24.07 -2.68 5.40
N TYR A 18 24.49 -3.91 5.08
CA TYR A 18 24.16 -4.53 3.82
C TYR A 18 22.69 -4.96 3.84
N SER A 19 21.94 -4.53 2.83
CA SER A 19 20.62 -5.10 2.58
C SER A 19 20.76 -6.60 2.27
N HIS A 20 19.77 -7.40 2.62
CA HIS A 20 19.77 -8.84 2.37
C HIS A 20 18.55 -9.21 1.52
N TRP A 21 18.77 -10.15 0.61
CA TRP A 21 17.73 -10.85 -0.14
C TRP A 21 17.32 -12.09 0.64
N PHE A 22 16.03 -12.31 0.84
CA PHE A 22 15.51 -13.50 1.50
C PHE A 22 14.85 -14.42 0.47
N PHE A 23 15.17 -15.71 0.53
CA PHE A 23 14.47 -16.74 -0.20
C PHE A 23 13.31 -17.24 0.65
N ILE A 24 12.11 -17.19 0.10
CA ILE A 24 10.89 -17.63 0.77
C ILE A 24 10.47 -18.97 0.19
N GLN A 25 10.18 -19.94 1.04
CA GLN A 25 9.63 -21.25 0.67
C GLN A 25 8.36 -21.52 1.46
N GLY A 26 7.54 -22.45 0.98
CA GLY A 26 6.34 -22.91 1.67
C GLY A 26 5.08 -22.73 0.84
N GLN A 27 3.95 -22.96 1.50
CA GLN A 27 2.63 -22.77 0.92
C GLN A 27 1.82 -21.76 1.75
N TYR A 28 0.92 -21.06 1.07
CA TYR A 28 -0.05 -20.20 1.71
C TYR A 28 -1.39 -20.28 1.00
N ASN A 29 -2.40 -20.80 1.69
CA ASN A 29 -3.79 -20.75 1.26
C ASN A 29 -4.58 -19.76 2.12
N SER A 30 -5.44 -18.97 1.51
CA SER A 30 -6.41 -18.16 2.25
C SER A 30 -7.70 -17.93 1.50
N ASP A 31 -8.78 -17.88 2.28
CA ASP A 31 -10.11 -17.54 1.80
C ASP A 31 -10.50 -16.15 2.34
N TRP A 32 -11.08 -15.33 1.48
CA TRP A 32 -11.53 -13.99 1.82
C TRP A 32 -12.97 -13.78 1.37
N GLN A 33 -13.75 -13.11 2.20
CA GLN A 33 -14.94 -12.39 1.77
C GLN A 33 -14.58 -10.93 1.65
N VAL A 34 -14.87 -10.31 0.51
CA VAL A 34 -14.39 -8.98 0.16
C VAL A 34 -15.55 -8.13 -0.29
N GLU A 35 -15.67 -6.92 0.27
CA GLU A 35 -16.66 -5.93 -0.13
C GLU A 35 -15.98 -4.68 -0.66
N ALA A 36 -16.11 -4.39 -1.95
CA ALA A 36 -15.63 -3.15 -2.54
C ALA A 36 -16.78 -2.16 -2.68
N THR A 37 -16.78 -1.11 -1.87
CA THR A 37 -17.82 -0.09 -1.87
C THR A 37 -17.39 1.16 -2.64
N THR A 38 -18.38 1.89 -3.13
CA THR A 38 -18.18 3.16 -3.82
C THR A 38 -19.32 4.09 -3.44
N GLU A 39 -18.97 5.23 -2.88
CA GLU A 39 -19.91 6.30 -2.59
C GLU A 39 -19.59 7.53 -3.46
N ILE A 40 -20.62 8.10 -4.06
CA ILE A 40 -20.53 9.35 -4.83
C ILE A 40 -21.55 10.33 -4.29
N HIS A 41 -21.08 11.45 -3.77
CA HIS A 41 -21.93 12.54 -3.32
C HIS A 41 -21.73 13.75 -4.23
N SER A 42 -22.83 14.36 -4.68
CA SER A 42 -22.80 15.57 -5.49
C SER A 42 -23.76 16.60 -4.90
N PRO A 43 -23.31 17.86 -4.69
CA PRO A 43 -24.18 18.92 -4.18
C PRO A 43 -25.17 19.44 -5.23
N THR A 44 -24.99 19.08 -6.49
CA THR A 44 -25.86 19.46 -7.60
C THR A 44 -26.21 18.25 -8.43
N ASP A 45 -27.24 18.40 -9.25
CA ASP A 45 -27.64 17.39 -10.22
C ASP A 45 -26.53 17.16 -11.24
N VAL A 46 -26.18 15.89 -11.45
CA VAL A 46 -25.16 15.46 -12.40
C VAL A 46 -25.54 14.14 -13.04
N PHE A 47 -25.01 13.90 -14.23
CA PHE A 47 -25.00 12.57 -14.82
C PHE A 47 -23.59 11.99 -14.76
N ILE A 48 -23.46 10.80 -14.18
CA ILE A 48 -22.18 10.12 -14.01
C ILE A 48 -22.17 8.85 -14.87
N ILE A 49 -21.14 8.70 -15.68
CA ILE A 49 -20.77 7.40 -16.26
C ILE A 49 -19.64 6.85 -15.42
N TYR A 50 -19.89 5.76 -14.70
CA TYR A 50 -18.89 5.11 -13.87
C TYR A 50 -18.39 3.84 -14.55
N HIS A 51 -17.12 3.84 -14.94
CA HIS A 51 -16.38 2.70 -15.43
C HIS A 51 -15.61 2.08 -14.28
N PHE A 52 -15.79 0.78 -14.05
CA PHE A 52 -14.97 0.06 -13.10
C PHE A 52 -14.66 -1.35 -13.57
N TYR A 53 -13.49 -1.82 -13.19
CA TYR A 53 -13.07 -3.19 -13.49
C TYR A 53 -13.46 -4.13 -12.36
N VAL A 54 -13.80 -5.35 -12.72
CA VAL A 54 -14.18 -6.41 -11.78
C VAL A 54 -13.03 -7.41 -11.68
N PRO A 55 -12.60 -7.81 -10.47
CA PRO A 55 -11.62 -8.86 -10.30
C PRO A 55 -12.00 -10.14 -11.04
N GLN A 56 -11.00 -10.75 -11.68
CA GLN A 56 -11.15 -12.01 -12.40
C GLN A 56 -10.15 -13.03 -11.86
N SER A 57 -10.56 -14.29 -11.87
CA SER A 57 -9.69 -15.41 -11.51
C SER A 57 -8.45 -15.43 -12.40
N TYR A 58 -7.31 -15.79 -11.83
CA TYR A 58 -6.08 -16.05 -12.58
C TYR A 58 -5.25 -17.10 -11.87
N SER A 59 -4.33 -17.71 -12.62
CA SER A 59 -3.36 -18.63 -12.07
C SER A 59 -2.07 -18.58 -12.88
N ASN A 60 -0.97 -18.76 -12.19
CA ASN A 60 0.33 -19.14 -12.73
C ASN A 60 0.82 -20.38 -11.96
N VAL A 61 2.05 -20.84 -12.22
CA VAL A 61 2.59 -22.07 -11.58
C VAL A 61 2.65 -21.97 -10.05
N TYR A 62 2.86 -20.76 -9.51
CA TYR A 62 3.12 -20.54 -8.08
C TYR A 62 2.00 -19.83 -7.33
N ASN A 63 1.16 -19.08 -8.03
CA ASN A 63 0.14 -18.21 -7.46
C ASN A 63 -1.17 -18.42 -8.20
N SER A 64 -2.26 -18.59 -7.48
CA SER A 64 -3.60 -18.57 -8.06
C SER A 64 -4.58 -17.78 -7.21
N GLN A 65 -5.54 -17.17 -7.88
CA GLN A 65 -6.70 -16.53 -7.28
C GLN A 65 -7.95 -17.02 -7.99
N GLN A 66 -8.86 -17.61 -7.23
CA GLN A 66 -10.21 -17.93 -7.68
C GLN A 66 -11.15 -16.86 -7.14
N ILE A 67 -11.77 -16.10 -8.06
CA ILE A 67 -12.74 -15.05 -7.74
C ILE A 67 -14.14 -15.57 -8.06
N THR A 68 -15.02 -15.54 -7.05
CA THR A 68 -16.46 -15.75 -7.24
C THR A 68 -17.16 -14.43 -6.94
N ALA A 69 -17.72 -13.80 -7.97
CA ALA A 69 -18.48 -12.56 -7.81
C ALA A 69 -19.79 -12.83 -7.06
N GLY A 70 -20.02 -12.08 -5.98
CA GLY A 70 -21.27 -12.07 -5.24
C GLY A 70 -22.25 -11.01 -5.78
N PRO A 71 -23.35 -10.75 -5.05
CA PRO A 71 -24.31 -9.73 -5.42
C PRO A 71 -23.67 -8.32 -5.45
N MET A 72 -24.12 -7.52 -6.40
CA MET A 72 -23.81 -6.09 -6.46
C MET A 72 -25.01 -5.29 -5.97
N GLY A 73 -24.90 -4.72 -4.77
CA GLY A 73 -25.91 -3.84 -4.20
C GLY A 73 -25.77 -2.42 -4.76
N LEU A 74 -26.85 -1.86 -5.28
CA LEU A 74 -26.91 -0.48 -5.75
C LEU A 74 -27.98 0.29 -4.97
N LYS A 75 -27.65 1.49 -4.50
CA LYS A 75 -28.58 2.44 -3.88
C LYS A 75 -28.43 3.79 -4.56
N GLY A 76 -29.55 4.38 -4.95
CA GLY A 76 -29.61 5.63 -5.71
C GLY A 76 -30.73 5.58 -6.76
N SER A 77 -30.96 6.70 -7.44
CA SER A 77 -31.94 6.86 -8.53
C SER A 77 -31.71 5.87 -9.69
N ASN A 78 -32.67 5.77 -10.62
CA ASN A 78 -32.71 4.86 -11.78
C ASN A 78 -31.34 4.66 -12.48
N ILE A 79 -30.58 3.65 -12.05
CA ILE A 79 -29.29 3.26 -12.62
C ILE A 79 -29.53 2.30 -13.77
N THR A 80 -28.86 2.54 -14.90
CA THR A 80 -28.74 1.54 -15.98
C THR A 80 -27.30 1.05 -16.05
N SER A 81 -27.11 -0.20 -16.50
CA SER A 81 -25.80 -0.84 -16.54
C SER A 81 -25.49 -1.44 -17.90
N GLY A 82 -24.20 -1.52 -18.22
CA GLY A 82 -23.65 -2.26 -19.35
C GLY A 82 -22.33 -2.89 -18.97
N GLN A 83 -21.84 -3.80 -19.80
CA GLN A 83 -20.55 -4.47 -19.60
C GLN A 83 -19.80 -4.66 -20.91
N ILE A 84 -18.48 -4.64 -20.83
CA ILE A 84 -17.58 -4.94 -21.93
C ILE A 84 -16.50 -5.88 -21.38
N SER A 85 -16.35 -7.03 -22.02
CA SER A 85 -15.31 -8.00 -21.67
C SER A 85 -14.17 -7.92 -22.68
N PHE A 86 -12.94 -7.90 -22.19
CA PHE A 86 -11.71 -8.04 -22.96
C PHE A 86 -10.88 -9.15 -22.31
N ALA A 87 -10.06 -9.89 -23.08
CA ALA A 87 -9.26 -11.06 -22.65
C ALA A 87 -9.12 -11.26 -21.12
N ASP A 88 -8.35 -10.41 -20.45
CA ASP A 88 -8.03 -10.50 -19.01
C ASP A 88 -8.74 -9.45 -18.13
N ASN A 89 -9.68 -8.69 -18.69
CA ASN A 89 -10.31 -7.54 -18.05
C ASN A 89 -11.83 -7.52 -18.25
N LEU A 90 -12.57 -7.46 -17.16
CA LEU A 90 -14.03 -7.24 -17.18
C LEU A 90 -14.36 -5.80 -16.79
N LEU A 91 -14.73 -4.97 -17.76
CA LEU A 91 -15.17 -3.60 -17.54
C LEU A 91 -16.69 -3.55 -17.38
N LYS A 92 -17.17 -3.03 -16.25
CA LYS A 92 -18.58 -2.65 -16.06
C LYS A 92 -18.75 -1.14 -16.19
N ARG A 93 -19.87 -0.75 -16.75
CA ARG A 93 -20.28 0.64 -16.94
C ARG A 93 -21.63 0.87 -16.28
N LEU A 94 -21.73 1.87 -15.43
CA LEU A 94 -22.99 2.35 -14.87
C LEU A 94 -23.28 3.76 -15.38
N TYR A 95 -24.54 4.01 -15.68
CA TYR A 95 -25.07 5.33 -15.99
C TYR A 95 -25.95 5.78 -14.83
N ILE A 96 -25.49 6.82 -14.13
CA ILE A 96 -26.00 7.21 -12.81
C ILE A 96 -26.49 8.65 -12.91
N PRO A 97 -27.80 8.88 -13.14
CA PRO A 97 -28.38 10.21 -12.94
C PRO A 97 -28.48 10.47 -11.43
N LEU A 98 -27.75 11.46 -10.92
CA LEU A 98 -27.71 11.80 -9.50
C LEU A 98 -28.41 13.14 -9.29
N LYS A 99 -29.60 13.12 -8.68
CA LYS A 99 -30.44 14.30 -8.41
C LYS A 99 -30.42 14.68 -6.93
N GLY A 100 -29.28 15.17 -6.44
CA GLY A 100 -29.04 15.60 -5.05
C GLY A 100 -29.36 14.55 -3.98
N ASN A 101 -28.36 13.73 -3.59
CA ASN A 101 -28.31 12.89 -2.38
C ASN A 101 -26.94 12.18 -2.38
N ALA A 102 -26.89 10.89 -2.73
CA ALA A 102 -25.66 10.14 -2.94
C ALA A 102 -25.98 8.89 -3.77
N PHE A 103 -24.99 8.38 -4.49
CA PHE A 103 -24.99 7.04 -5.06
C PHE A 103 -24.11 6.15 -4.20
N PHE A 104 -24.59 4.95 -3.90
CA PHE A 104 -23.83 3.94 -3.20
C PHE A 104 -23.86 2.62 -3.96
N MET A 105 -22.69 2.00 -4.09
CA MET A 105 -22.53 0.66 -4.62
C MET A 105 -21.73 -0.18 -3.65
N ASN A 106 -22.14 -1.43 -3.45
CA ASN A 106 -21.35 -2.47 -2.80
C ASN A 106 -21.19 -3.65 -3.76
N LYS A 107 -19.96 -4.11 -3.95
CA LYS A 107 -19.61 -5.29 -4.75
C LYS A 107 -19.00 -6.33 -3.82
N SER A 108 -19.64 -7.48 -3.66
CA SER A 108 -19.07 -8.57 -2.87
C SER A 108 -18.35 -9.60 -3.74
N TYR A 109 -17.30 -10.21 -3.19
CA TYR A 109 -16.52 -11.27 -3.81
C TYR A 109 -16.12 -12.30 -2.75
N SER A 110 -16.18 -13.57 -3.12
CA SER A 110 -15.41 -14.60 -2.42
C SER A 110 -14.13 -14.84 -3.19
N VAL A 111 -13.00 -14.75 -2.50
CA VAL A 111 -11.66 -14.89 -3.09
C VAL A 111 -10.92 -16.01 -2.39
N LYS A 112 -10.50 -17.02 -3.15
CA LYS A 112 -9.57 -18.04 -2.68
C LYS A 112 -8.23 -17.81 -3.32
N THR A 113 -7.19 -17.73 -2.51
CA THR A 113 -5.82 -17.54 -2.99
C THR A 113 -4.97 -18.73 -2.57
N GLN A 114 -4.10 -19.17 -3.47
CA GLN A 114 -3.12 -20.21 -3.17
C GLN A 114 -1.76 -19.78 -3.69
N ILE A 115 -0.76 -19.94 -2.84
CA ILE A 115 0.66 -19.77 -3.13
C ILE A 115 1.35 -21.09 -2.83
N ASN A 116 2.18 -21.57 -3.76
CA ASN A 116 3.05 -22.71 -3.56
C ASN A 116 4.46 -22.37 -4.06
N LEU A 117 5.40 -22.24 -3.13
CA LEU A 117 6.81 -21.93 -3.38
C LEU A 117 7.74 -23.11 -3.05
N ASP A 118 7.22 -24.28 -2.66
CA ASP A 118 8.05 -25.43 -2.26
C ASP A 118 8.99 -25.91 -3.37
N ALA A 119 8.55 -25.75 -4.62
CA ALA A 119 9.30 -26.07 -5.82
C ALA A 119 9.54 -24.84 -6.70
N PHE A 120 9.64 -23.64 -6.11
CA PHE A 120 9.88 -22.43 -6.89
C PHE A 120 11.19 -22.52 -7.67
N GLN A 121 11.10 -22.46 -8.99
CA GLN A 121 12.25 -22.42 -9.89
C GLN A 121 11.97 -21.46 -11.06
N LEU A 122 12.84 -20.46 -11.21
CA LEU A 122 12.87 -19.61 -12.40
C LEU A 122 14.15 -19.92 -13.18
N ALA A 123 14.05 -20.91 -14.07
CA ALA A 123 15.14 -21.39 -14.91
C ALA A 123 15.12 -20.78 -16.32
N THR A 124 14.11 -19.97 -16.64
CA THR A 124 13.97 -19.30 -17.95
C THR A 124 15.29 -18.65 -18.40
N PRO A 125 15.83 -19.06 -19.56
CA PRO A 125 17.01 -18.46 -20.15
C PRO A 125 16.72 -17.03 -20.63
N PHE A 126 17.76 -16.22 -20.71
CA PHE A 126 17.69 -14.84 -21.20
C PHE A 126 18.80 -14.60 -22.24
N PRO A 127 18.53 -13.87 -23.35
CA PRO A 127 17.29 -13.17 -23.70
C PRO A 127 16.12 -14.11 -24.03
N LEU A 128 14.89 -13.60 -23.87
CA LEU A 128 13.67 -14.37 -24.16
C LEU A 128 13.49 -14.56 -25.66
N SER A 129 13.05 -15.75 -26.07
CA SER A 129 12.70 -16.11 -27.44
C SER A 129 11.34 -16.82 -27.49
N ASN A 130 10.70 -16.85 -28.66
CA ASN A 130 9.43 -17.58 -28.90
C ASN A 130 8.27 -17.21 -27.96
N LEU A 131 8.09 -15.91 -27.71
CA LEU A 131 7.02 -15.42 -26.85
C LEU A 131 5.63 -15.64 -27.49
N PRO A 132 4.63 -16.11 -26.73
CA PRO A 132 3.26 -16.19 -27.24
C PRO A 132 2.71 -14.78 -27.51
N GLN A 133 1.80 -14.67 -28.48
CA GLN A 133 1.29 -13.37 -28.96
C GLN A 133 0.77 -12.45 -27.84
N HIS A 134 0.06 -13.01 -26.86
CA HIS A 134 -0.49 -12.25 -25.73
C HIS A 134 0.60 -11.65 -24.83
N ALA A 135 1.78 -12.29 -24.73
CA ALA A 135 2.93 -11.77 -24.02
C ALA A 135 3.75 -10.82 -24.90
N ALA A 136 3.98 -11.17 -26.16
CA ALA A 136 4.74 -10.35 -27.11
C ALA A 136 4.15 -8.94 -27.29
N PHE A 137 2.83 -8.76 -27.17
CA PHE A 137 2.21 -7.43 -27.13
C PHE A 137 2.84 -6.51 -26.07
N TYR A 138 3.18 -7.07 -24.91
CA TYR A 138 3.75 -6.34 -23.77
C TYR A 138 5.26 -6.12 -23.88
N THR A 139 5.90 -6.41 -25.02
CA THR A 139 7.30 -5.99 -25.28
C THR A 139 7.38 -4.75 -26.16
N TRP A 140 6.25 -4.13 -26.53
CA TRP A 140 6.21 -2.97 -27.42
C TRP A 140 7.04 -1.79 -26.89
N GLN A 141 7.94 -1.24 -27.72
CA GLN A 141 8.94 -0.26 -27.29
C GLN A 141 8.82 1.13 -27.94
N ARG A 142 7.82 1.40 -28.79
CA ARG A 142 7.76 2.64 -29.61
C ARG A 142 7.81 3.93 -28.78
N ASP A 143 7.20 3.92 -27.59
CA ASP A 143 7.11 5.09 -26.73
C ASP A 143 8.29 5.22 -25.74
N ILE A 144 9.29 4.35 -25.85
CA ILE A 144 10.45 4.30 -24.96
C ILE A 144 11.60 5.14 -25.55
N PRO A 145 12.19 6.07 -24.79
CA PRO A 145 13.33 6.87 -25.26
C PRO A 145 14.51 6.00 -25.74
N PRO A 146 15.11 6.27 -26.91
CA PRO A 146 16.22 5.46 -27.44
C PRO A 146 17.41 5.34 -26.49
N LEU A 147 17.79 6.44 -25.82
CA LEU A 147 18.89 6.44 -24.85
C LEU A 147 18.62 5.53 -23.65
N MET A 148 17.37 5.51 -23.15
CA MET A 148 16.97 4.60 -22.08
C MET A 148 17.08 3.15 -22.55
N ARG A 149 16.65 2.85 -23.78
CA ARG A 149 16.76 1.50 -24.34
C ARG A 149 18.22 1.05 -24.42
N SER A 150 19.11 1.87 -24.96
CA SER A 150 20.54 1.55 -25.06
C SER A 150 21.18 1.35 -23.67
N GLN A 151 20.85 2.19 -22.70
CA GLN A 151 21.36 2.06 -21.34
C GLN A 151 20.89 0.75 -20.67
N ILE A 152 19.62 0.40 -20.83
CA ILE A 152 19.10 -0.88 -20.31
C ILE A 152 19.76 -2.07 -21.01
N GLN A 153 19.95 -2.01 -22.32
CA GLN A 153 20.59 -3.09 -23.08
C GLN A 153 22.05 -3.31 -22.65
N GLU A 154 22.81 -2.25 -22.37
CA GLU A 154 24.16 -2.39 -21.82
C GLU A 154 24.14 -2.93 -20.38
N LEU A 155 23.17 -2.50 -19.56
CA LEU A 155 23.03 -2.94 -18.16
C LEU A 155 22.78 -4.46 -18.05
N ILE A 156 22.04 -5.04 -18.98
CA ILE A 156 21.68 -6.47 -19.00
C ILE A 156 22.59 -7.32 -19.91
N LYS A 157 23.66 -6.73 -20.44
CA LYS A 157 24.61 -7.43 -21.30
C LYS A 157 25.27 -8.59 -20.57
N GLY A 158 25.34 -9.74 -21.23
CA GLY A 158 25.94 -10.97 -20.68
C GLY A 158 25.09 -11.69 -19.63
N LYS A 159 23.89 -11.19 -19.26
CA LYS A 159 22.96 -11.93 -18.41
C LYS A 159 22.38 -13.11 -19.19
N THR A 160 22.40 -14.29 -18.59
CA THR A 160 21.93 -15.54 -19.23
C THR A 160 20.63 -16.08 -18.65
N ARG A 161 20.15 -15.52 -17.53
CA ARG A 161 18.91 -15.91 -16.85
C ARG A 161 17.96 -14.74 -16.70
N LEU A 162 16.65 -14.99 -16.85
CA LEU A 162 15.62 -13.96 -16.75
C LEU A 162 15.63 -13.29 -15.36
N ALA A 163 15.74 -14.08 -14.30
CA ALA A 163 15.77 -13.58 -12.92
C ALA A 163 16.88 -12.52 -12.73
N ASP A 164 18.08 -12.78 -13.26
CA ASP A 164 19.22 -11.88 -13.13
C ASP A 164 18.99 -10.56 -13.89
N ALA A 165 18.44 -10.63 -15.10
CA ALA A 165 18.10 -9.44 -15.87
C ALA A 165 17.03 -8.59 -15.17
N VAL A 166 15.97 -9.23 -14.65
CA VAL A 166 14.88 -8.57 -13.92
C VAL A 166 15.38 -7.88 -12.65
N LEU A 167 16.12 -8.59 -11.80
CA LEU A 167 16.66 -8.04 -10.55
C LEU A 167 17.67 -6.92 -10.82
N THR A 168 18.47 -7.03 -11.88
CA THR A 168 19.40 -5.96 -12.30
C THR A 168 18.64 -4.70 -12.69
N ILE A 169 17.60 -4.82 -13.53
CA ILE A 169 16.77 -3.68 -13.95
C ILE A 169 16.02 -3.07 -12.77
N LEU A 170 15.40 -3.88 -11.91
CA LEU A 170 14.68 -3.41 -10.73
C LEU A 170 15.59 -2.60 -9.80
N THR A 171 16.77 -3.14 -9.51
CA THR A 171 17.77 -2.47 -8.66
C THR A 171 18.21 -1.16 -9.29
N TRP A 172 18.48 -1.14 -10.60
CA TRP A 172 18.84 0.08 -11.31
C TRP A 172 17.71 1.12 -11.26
N VAL A 173 16.47 0.75 -11.57
CA VAL A 173 15.31 1.68 -11.54
C VAL A 173 15.13 2.27 -10.15
N LYS A 174 15.19 1.45 -9.10
CA LYS A 174 15.04 1.91 -7.71
C LYS A 174 16.16 2.86 -7.30
N ASN A 175 17.39 2.62 -7.74
CA ASN A 175 18.52 3.51 -7.44
C ASN A 175 18.52 4.77 -8.30
N HIS A 176 17.94 4.71 -9.50
CA HIS A 176 17.85 5.82 -10.43
C HIS A 176 16.71 6.78 -10.10
N THR A 177 15.69 6.33 -9.36
CA THR A 177 14.45 7.10 -9.16
C THR A 177 14.11 7.34 -7.70
N ILE A 178 13.75 8.59 -7.40
CA ILE A 178 13.15 9.02 -6.14
C ILE A 178 11.63 9.06 -6.34
N LEU A 179 10.91 8.37 -5.47
CA LEU A 179 9.44 8.39 -5.45
C LEU A 179 8.94 9.63 -4.71
N LEU A 180 8.17 10.47 -5.41
CA LEU A 180 7.59 11.70 -4.91
C LEU A 180 6.11 11.52 -4.58
N ILE A 181 5.73 11.98 -3.40
CA ILE A 181 4.34 11.99 -2.92
C ILE A 181 3.63 13.23 -3.46
N ASN A 182 3.47 13.32 -4.78
CA ASN A 182 2.78 14.44 -5.41
C ASN A 182 1.90 13.97 -6.58
N LYS A 183 0.99 14.86 -7.01
CA LYS A 183 0.09 14.60 -8.14
C LYS A 183 0.71 14.97 -9.50
N LYS A 184 1.95 15.46 -9.53
CA LYS A 184 2.61 15.88 -10.78
C LYS A 184 2.92 14.62 -11.60
N LYS A 185 2.45 14.58 -12.84
CA LYS A 185 2.76 13.50 -13.77
C LYS A 185 4.11 13.77 -14.43
N TYR A 186 4.91 12.73 -14.59
CA TYR A 186 6.20 12.79 -15.25
C TYR A 186 6.13 11.91 -16.50
N SER A 187 6.66 12.40 -17.62
CA SER A 187 6.84 11.55 -18.80
C SER A 187 8.00 10.58 -18.58
N LEU A 188 8.04 9.47 -19.33
CA LEU A 188 9.17 8.53 -19.30
C LEU A 188 10.52 9.24 -19.49
N SER A 189 10.61 10.15 -20.46
CA SER A 189 11.82 10.96 -20.71
C SER A 189 12.18 11.89 -19.56
N THR A 190 11.18 12.42 -18.85
CA THR A 190 11.40 13.27 -17.67
C THR A 190 11.90 12.43 -16.49
N THR A 191 11.27 11.29 -16.21
CA THR A 191 11.69 10.38 -15.14
C THR A 191 13.09 9.83 -15.41
N PHE A 192 13.38 9.43 -16.65
CA PHE A 192 14.71 8.98 -17.06
C PHE A 192 15.79 10.05 -16.83
N ARG A 193 15.55 11.31 -17.19
CA ARG A 193 16.58 12.36 -17.06
C ARG A 193 16.76 12.90 -15.65
N HIS A 194 15.67 13.02 -14.88
CA HIS A 194 15.70 13.70 -13.59
C HIS A 194 15.70 12.76 -12.38
N GLY A 195 15.48 11.46 -12.58
CA GLY A 195 15.47 10.49 -11.49
C GLY A 195 14.37 10.75 -10.46
N ALA A 196 13.24 11.33 -10.88
CA ALA A 196 12.11 11.63 -10.00
C ALA A 196 10.79 11.24 -10.65
N SER A 197 9.88 10.66 -9.87
CA SER A 197 8.60 10.15 -10.36
C SER A 197 7.54 10.12 -9.27
N ASN A 198 6.26 10.18 -9.64
CA ASN A 198 5.18 9.75 -8.75
C ASN A 198 4.87 8.25 -8.97
N LEU A 199 3.96 7.69 -8.17
CA LEU A 199 3.60 6.25 -8.24
C LEU A 199 3.33 5.75 -9.66
N GLY A 200 2.44 6.41 -10.40
CA GLY A 200 2.09 5.98 -11.75
C GLY A 200 3.25 6.09 -12.74
N SER A 201 4.02 7.20 -12.66
CA SER A 201 5.17 7.41 -13.54
C SER A 201 6.32 6.44 -13.22
N PHE A 202 6.47 6.04 -11.96
CA PHE A 202 7.43 5.02 -11.53
C PHE A 202 7.09 3.65 -12.11
N LEU A 203 5.83 3.21 -12.01
CA LEU A 203 5.38 1.93 -12.57
C LEU A 203 5.49 1.90 -14.09
N ASP A 204 5.13 3.01 -14.77
CA ASP A 204 5.34 3.16 -16.21
C ASP A 204 6.82 3.08 -16.58
N PHE A 205 7.69 3.73 -15.81
CA PHE A 205 9.14 3.73 -16.04
C PHE A 205 9.77 2.35 -15.83
N LEU A 206 9.38 1.64 -14.76
CA LEU A 206 9.84 0.28 -14.51
C LEU A 206 9.36 -0.69 -15.59
N ALA A 207 8.08 -0.60 -15.99
CA ALA A 207 7.55 -1.39 -17.09
C ALA A 207 8.34 -1.12 -18.38
N ALA A 208 8.58 0.15 -18.72
CA ALA A 208 9.37 0.53 -19.89
C ALA A 208 10.83 0.01 -19.82
N ALA A 209 11.46 0.03 -18.65
CA ALA A 209 12.81 -0.53 -18.47
C ALA A 209 12.83 -2.04 -18.76
N LEU A 210 11.89 -2.80 -18.20
CA LEU A 210 11.75 -4.24 -18.49
C LEU A 210 11.49 -4.50 -19.98
N ARG A 211 10.58 -3.74 -20.60
CA ARG A 211 10.26 -3.84 -22.03
C ARG A 211 11.46 -3.53 -22.91
N SER A 212 12.30 -2.59 -22.50
CA SER A 212 13.54 -2.23 -23.21
C SER A 212 14.49 -3.40 -23.32
N ALA A 213 14.52 -4.28 -22.31
CA ALA A 213 15.30 -5.52 -22.30
C ALA A 213 14.61 -6.70 -23.03
N GLY A 214 13.45 -6.47 -23.65
CA GLY A 214 12.67 -7.53 -24.31
C GLY A 214 11.87 -8.40 -23.34
N ILE A 215 11.72 -7.98 -22.08
CA ILE A 215 10.93 -8.69 -21.07
C ILE A 215 9.47 -8.20 -21.16
N PRO A 216 8.49 -9.05 -21.47
CA PRO A 216 7.09 -8.64 -21.44
C PRO A 216 6.71 -8.20 -20.04
N SER A 217 6.16 -7.00 -19.91
CA SER A 217 5.74 -6.47 -18.62
C SER A 217 4.41 -5.74 -18.71
N ARG A 218 3.57 -5.90 -17.69
CA ARG A 218 2.27 -5.22 -17.58
C ARG A 218 2.06 -4.70 -16.17
N ILE A 219 1.30 -3.63 -16.04
CA ILE A 219 0.92 -3.07 -14.75
C ILE A 219 -0.37 -3.77 -14.32
N VAL A 220 -0.45 -4.14 -13.06
CA VAL A 220 -1.66 -4.66 -12.44
C VAL A 220 -2.30 -3.55 -11.61
N HIS A 221 -3.59 -3.33 -11.83
CA HIS A 221 -4.42 -2.63 -10.85
C HIS A 221 -5.19 -3.68 -10.08
N GLY A 222 -5.22 -3.54 -8.77
CA GLY A 222 -5.86 -4.48 -7.88
C GLY A 222 -6.29 -3.81 -6.60
N TYR A 223 -6.65 -4.64 -5.65
CA TYR A 223 -6.89 -4.22 -4.29
C TYR A 223 -5.84 -4.78 -3.36
N SER A 224 -5.58 -4.06 -2.29
CA SER A 224 -4.89 -4.59 -1.12
C SER A 224 -5.86 -4.63 0.06
N LEU A 225 -5.98 -5.82 0.62
CA LEU A 225 -6.73 -6.08 1.85
C LEU A 225 -5.86 -5.74 3.07
N PRO A 226 -6.43 -5.12 4.12
CA PRO A 226 -5.71 -4.75 5.32
C PRO A 226 -5.36 -5.99 6.15
N THR A 227 -4.23 -6.62 5.86
CA THR A 227 -3.69 -7.71 6.70
C THR A 227 -2.19 -7.56 6.86
N THR A 228 -1.70 -8.08 7.97
CA THR A 228 -0.28 -8.25 8.23
C THR A 228 0.16 -9.62 7.73
N LEU A 229 1.17 -9.66 6.84
CA LEU A 229 1.84 -10.89 6.46
C LEU A 229 3.10 -11.07 7.33
N THR A 230 3.04 -11.94 8.33
CA THR A 230 4.23 -12.32 9.14
C THR A 230 4.79 -13.69 8.79
N MET A 231 5.97 -13.76 8.18
CA MET A 231 6.67 -15.02 7.90
C MET A 231 7.72 -15.24 8.99
N GLN A 232 7.58 -16.34 9.74
CA GLN A 232 8.50 -16.69 10.81
C GLN A 232 9.71 -17.41 10.23
N GLY A 233 10.91 -16.96 10.60
CA GLY A 233 12.18 -17.55 10.17
C GLY A 233 13.05 -17.96 11.35
N SER A 234 14.08 -18.77 11.13
CA SER A 234 14.99 -19.28 12.17
C SER A 234 15.90 -18.24 12.82
N GLY A 235 15.64 -16.94 12.62
CA GLY A 235 16.46 -15.85 13.16
C GLY A 235 15.89 -14.45 12.93
N ASN A 236 15.09 -14.23 11.87
CA ASN A 236 14.38 -12.98 11.62
C ASN A 236 12.94 -13.25 11.15
N ASP A 237 11.97 -12.64 11.82
CA ASP A 237 10.59 -12.58 11.34
C ASP A 237 10.46 -11.47 10.28
N ILE A 238 9.87 -11.79 9.14
CA ILE A 238 9.55 -10.80 8.11
C ILE A 238 8.08 -10.43 8.25
N THR A 239 7.80 -9.19 8.63
CA THR A 239 6.44 -8.66 8.70
C THR A 239 6.23 -7.61 7.63
N CYS A 240 5.20 -7.82 6.81
CA CYS A 240 4.85 -6.91 5.73
C CYS A 240 3.45 -6.35 5.94
N LEU A 241 3.36 -5.02 5.85
CA LEU A 241 2.11 -4.29 5.84
C LEU A 241 1.80 -3.83 4.44
N TYR A 242 0.54 -3.97 4.08
CA TYR A 242 0.02 -3.37 2.86
C TYR A 242 -1.03 -2.32 3.20
N PRO A 243 -1.09 -1.21 2.43
CA PRO A 243 -2.15 -0.25 2.60
C PRO A 243 -3.49 -0.87 2.21
N ARG A 244 -4.57 -0.28 2.68
CA ARG A 244 -5.93 -0.69 2.31
C ARG A 244 -6.37 0.08 1.05
N GLY A 245 -7.03 -0.60 0.13
CA GLY A 245 -7.69 0.05 -1.02
C GLY A 245 -7.07 -0.33 -2.36
N ASP A 246 -7.10 0.59 -3.31
CA ASP A 246 -6.47 0.38 -4.62
C ASP A 246 -4.95 0.20 -4.44
N TYR A 247 -4.42 -0.86 -5.07
CA TYR A 247 -3.00 -1.18 -5.05
C TYR A 247 -2.51 -1.57 -6.43
N HIS A 248 -1.21 -1.38 -6.66
CA HIS A 248 -0.63 -1.50 -7.99
C HIS A 248 0.75 -2.16 -7.93
N TRP A 249 0.97 -3.11 -8.82
CA TRP A 249 2.24 -3.82 -8.96
C TRP A 249 2.49 -4.13 -10.45
N LEU A 250 3.57 -4.83 -10.78
CA LEU A 250 3.83 -5.30 -12.14
C LEU A 250 3.72 -6.81 -12.24
N GLU A 251 3.50 -7.30 -13.44
CA GLU A 251 3.76 -8.69 -13.81
C GLU A 251 4.75 -8.73 -14.97
N ILE A 252 5.64 -9.72 -14.96
CA ILE A 252 6.50 -10.09 -16.09
C ILE A 252 6.09 -11.45 -16.61
N PHE A 253 6.31 -11.71 -17.89
CA PHE A 253 6.07 -13.03 -18.46
C PHE A 253 7.34 -13.86 -18.52
N ALA A 254 7.26 -15.10 -18.05
CA ALA A 254 8.28 -16.12 -18.20
C ALA A 254 7.65 -17.35 -18.89
N PRO A 255 8.25 -17.92 -19.95
CA PRO A 255 7.65 -19.04 -20.69
C PRO A 255 7.38 -20.30 -19.86
N ASP A 256 8.21 -20.56 -18.84
CA ASP A 256 8.10 -21.73 -17.96
C ASP A 256 6.98 -21.62 -16.91
N THR A 257 6.61 -20.39 -16.53
CA THR A 257 5.84 -20.13 -15.31
C THR A 257 4.64 -19.20 -15.52
N GLY A 258 4.58 -18.50 -16.66
CA GLY A 258 3.53 -17.56 -17.01
C GLY A 258 3.79 -16.14 -16.51
N TRP A 259 2.71 -15.41 -16.16
CA TRP A 259 2.80 -14.06 -15.60
C TRP A 259 3.17 -14.11 -14.12
N LEU A 260 4.40 -13.70 -13.81
CA LEU A 260 4.94 -13.62 -12.46
C LEU A 260 4.85 -12.19 -11.93
N PRO A 261 4.31 -11.98 -10.72
CA PRO A 261 4.19 -10.64 -10.17
C PRO A 261 5.51 -10.11 -9.59
N ILE A 262 5.61 -8.79 -9.53
CA ILE A 262 6.72 -8.00 -9.00
C ILE A 262 6.10 -6.84 -8.24
N ASP A 263 6.30 -6.80 -6.93
CA ASP A 263 5.96 -5.64 -6.10
C ASP A 263 7.24 -4.85 -5.78
N PRO A 264 7.48 -3.73 -6.48
CA PRO A 264 8.68 -2.93 -6.28
C PRO A 264 8.66 -2.11 -4.98
N PHE A 265 7.52 -2.02 -4.27
CA PHE A 265 7.35 -1.22 -3.06
C PHE A 265 7.62 -2.04 -1.80
N THR A 266 7.18 -3.30 -1.79
CA THR A 266 7.38 -4.23 -0.66
C THR A 266 8.57 -5.17 -0.85
N ASN A 267 9.23 -5.13 -2.02
CA ASN A 267 10.35 -6.00 -2.40
C ASN A 267 10.01 -7.49 -2.48
N PHE A 268 8.76 -7.82 -2.77
CA PHE A 268 8.38 -9.18 -3.15
C PHE A 268 8.49 -9.36 -4.65
N TYR A 269 9.25 -10.38 -5.04
CA TYR A 269 9.51 -10.68 -6.44
C TYR A 269 9.08 -12.11 -6.75
N PHE A 270 8.39 -12.27 -7.88
CA PHE A 270 7.90 -13.53 -8.43
C PHE A 270 6.71 -14.18 -7.70
N PHE A 271 6.21 -13.55 -6.63
CA PHE A 271 4.93 -13.89 -6.01
C PHE A 271 4.29 -12.65 -5.40
N THR A 272 2.97 -12.69 -5.21
CA THR A 272 2.22 -11.65 -4.50
C THR A 272 1.60 -12.24 -3.26
N PRO A 273 1.68 -11.56 -2.10
CA PRO A 273 0.90 -11.94 -0.95
C PRO A 273 -0.59 -12.04 -1.26
N GLN A 274 -1.25 -12.97 -0.56
CA GLN A 274 -2.65 -13.33 -0.69
C GLN A 274 -3.66 -12.20 -0.43
N ASN A 275 -3.22 -11.12 0.20
CA ASN A 275 -4.05 -9.95 0.44
C ASN A 275 -4.09 -8.98 -0.75
N LEU A 276 -3.29 -9.23 -1.79
CA LEU A 276 -3.40 -8.50 -3.05
C LEU A 276 -4.38 -9.23 -3.98
N ILE A 277 -5.44 -8.55 -4.39
CA ILE A 277 -6.45 -9.08 -5.31
C ILE A 277 -6.30 -8.44 -6.68
N ARG A 278 -6.02 -9.23 -7.70
CA ARG A 278 -5.87 -8.73 -9.08
C ARG A 278 -7.22 -8.28 -9.63
N LYS A 279 -7.32 -7.02 -10.07
CA LYS A 279 -8.53 -6.46 -10.69
C LYS A 279 -8.44 -6.46 -12.21
N THR A 280 -7.33 -5.98 -12.75
CA THR A 280 -7.14 -5.75 -14.19
C THR A 280 -5.66 -5.55 -14.50
N THR A 281 -5.26 -5.79 -15.75
CA THR A 281 -3.92 -5.51 -16.26
C THR A 281 -3.92 -4.46 -17.36
N ALA A 282 -2.85 -3.67 -17.41
CA ALA A 282 -2.72 -2.47 -18.21
C ALA A 282 -1.32 -2.36 -18.83
N PHE A 283 -1.23 -1.69 -19.99
CA PHE A 283 0.05 -1.40 -20.64
C PHE A 283 0.71 -0.17 -20.01
N PHE A 284 -0.04 0.92 -19.79
CA PHE A 284 0.37 2.06 -18.98
C PHE A 284 -0.51 2.19 -17.75
N PHE A 285 0.02 2.84 -16.71
CA PHE A 285 -0.67 3.02 -15.43
C PHE A 285 -2.05 3.65 -15.60
N LYS A 286 -2.22 4.60 -16.52
CA LYS A 286 -3.50 5.31 -16.76
C LYS A 286 -4.58 4.44 -17.45
N ASP A 287 -4.16 3.32 -18.03
CA ASP A 287 -5.05 2.43 -18.77
C ASP A 287 -5.77 1.52 -17.77
N ASN A 288 -6.98 1.09 -18.13
CA ASN A 288 -7.78 0.14 -17.32
C ASN A 288 -7.95 0.49 -15.83
N GLN A 289 -7.88 1.77 -15.47
CA GLN A 289 -8.32 2.25 -14.16
C GLN A 289 -9.83 2.50 -14.12
N ASP A 290 -10.38 2.49 -12.91
CA ASP A 290 -11.76 2.94 -12.67
C ASP A 290 -11.85 4.44 -12.99
N LYS A 291 -12.90 4.86 -13.70
CA LYS A 291 -13.05 6.22 -14.23
C LYS A 291 -14.46 6.73 -14.00
N LEU A 292 -14.57 7.98 -13.54
CA LEU A 292 -15.83 8.72 -13.49
C LEU A 292 -15.83 9.78 -14.58
N PHE A 293 -16.81 9.71 -15.47
CA PHE A 293 -17.13 10.78 -16.41
C PHE A 293 -18.35 11.52 -15.86
N ILE A 294 -18.26 12.84 -15.73
CA ILE A 294 -19.25 13.65 -15.01
C ILE A 294 -19.73 14.74 -15.96
N TYR A 295 -21.04 14.80 -16.16
CA TYR A 295 -21.71 15.72 -17.08
C TYR A 295 -22.73 16.61 -16.36
N PRO A 296 -22.91 17.88 -16.78
CA PRO A 296 -22.17 18.54 -17.86
C PRO A 296 -20.75 18.97 -17.45
N ALA A 297 -20.53 19.24 -16.16
CA ALA A 297 -19.22 19.56 -15.59
C ALA A 297 -19.14 19.02 -14.16
N LYS A 298 -17.93 18.72 -13.67
CA LYS A 298 -17.70 18.27 -12.29
C LYS A 298 -18.02 19.42 -11.31
N PRO A 299 -19.03 19.28 -10.42
CA PRO A 299 -19.36 20.30 -9.44
C PRO A 299 -18.25 20.49 -8.41
N LYS A 300 -18.10 21.71 -7.90
CA LYS A 300 -17.28 21.97 -6.70
C LYS A 300 -17.91 21.24 -5.53
N GLY A 301 -17.14 20.42 -4.81
CA GLY A 301 -17.62 19.64 -3.67
C GLY A 301 -18.17 18.25 -4.01
N LEU A 302 -18.08 17.79 -5.28
CA LEU A 302 -18.33 16.38 -5.59
C LEU A 302 -17.28 15.49 -4.90
N VAL A 303 -17.76 14.51 -4.14
CA VAL A 303 -16.94 13.55 -3.39
C VAL A 303 -17.08 12.17 -4.04
N TYR A 304 -15.95 11.49 -4.21
CA TYR A 304 -15.87 10.10 -4.64
C TYR A 304 -15.05 9.33 -3.60
N SER A 305 -15.65 8.32 -2.99
CA SER A 305 -15.09 7.59 -1.86
C SER A 305 -15.16 6.09 -2.12
N PRO A 306 -14.16 5.52 -2.79
CA PRO A 306 -14.01 4.07 -2.88
C PRO A 306 -13.46 3.52 -1.56
N ASN A 307 -13.94 2.37 -1.13
CA ASN A 307 -13.41 1.63 0.01
C ASN A 307 -13.41 0.14 -0.29
N ILE A 308 -12.57 -0.61 0.42
CA ILE A 308 -12.58 -2.07 0.38
C ILE A 308 -12.62 -2.65 1.79
N PHE A 309 -13.45 -3.62 2.04
CA PHE A 309 -13.51 -4.36 3.30
C PHE A 309 -13.22 -5.81 3.02
N SER A 310 -12.73 -6.51 4.03
CA SER A 310 -12.52 -7.93 3.93
C SER A 310 -12.64 -8.62 5.27
N GLU A 311 -13.27 -9.77 5.25
CA GLU A 311 -13.24 -10.74 6.33
C GLU A 311 -12.40 -11.94 5.88
N LYS A 312 -11.45 -12.33 6.72
CA LYS A 312 -10.59 -13.48 6.45
C LYS A 312 -11.30 -14.74 6.95
N GLY A 313 -11.50 -15.70 6.06
CA GLY A 313 -12.02 -17.01 6.39
C GLY A 313 -10.91 -17.94 6.85
N ARG A 314 -10.74 -19.07 6.15
CA ARG A 314 -9.69 -20.05 6.46
C ARG A 314 -8.32 -19.52 6.06
N GLU A 315 -7.33 -19.81 6.90
CA GLU A 315 -5.91 -19.54 6.65
C GLU A 315 -5.08 -20.78 6.92
N GLU A 316 -4.20 -21.12 5.98
CA GLU A 316 -3.12 -22.09 6.19
C GLU A 316 -1.82 -21.44 5.76
N LYS A 317 -0.95 -21.16 6.73
CA LYS A 317 0.27 -20.40 6.51
C LYS A 317 1.49 -21.23 6.86
N LYS A 318 2.32 -21.51 5.85
CA LYS A 318 3.60 -22.21 5.99
C LYS A 318 4.74 -21.52 5.22
N LEU A 319 4.61 -20.22 4.95
CA LEU A 319 5.70 -19.45 4.34
C LEU A 319 6.78 -19.12 5.38
N GLN A 320 8.01 -19.44 5.04
CA GLN A 320 9.18 -19.20 5.88
C GLN A 320 10.37 -18.71 5.04
N PRO A 321 11.16 -17.76 5.55
CA PRO A 321 12.47 -17.46 5.00
C PRO A 321 13.41 -18.67 5.21
N VAL A 322 13.98 -19.20 4.13
CA VAL A 322 14.87 -20.38 4.17
C VAL A 322 16.34 -20.06 3.95
N ALA A 323 16.64 -18.92 3.32
CA ALA A 323 18.00 -18.44 3.12
C ALA A 323 18.04 -16.91 3.01
N SER A 324 19.20 -16.33 3.29
CA SER A 324 19.49 -14.92 3.04
C SER A 324 20.81 -14.75 2.30
N ILE A 325 20.85 -13.84 1.33
CA ILE A 325 22.08 -13.48 0.61
C ILE A 325 22.34 -11.98 0.77
N PRO A 326 23.57 -11.54 1.08
CA PRO A 326 23.94 -10.13 1.07
C PRO A 326 23.67 -9.50 -0.30
N ALA A 327 23.04 -8.32 -0.31
CA ALA A 327 22.80 -7.58 -1.56
C ALA A 327 24.12 -7.15 -2.24
N SER A 328 25.23 -7.12 -1.50
CA SER A 328 26.58 -6.91 -2.06
C SER A 328 26.99 -8.02 -3.02
N ASP A 329 26.58 -9.26 -2.76
CA ASP A 329 26.90 -10.42 -3.61
C ASP A 329 26.08 -10.40 -4.91
N TYR A 330 25.08 -9.51 -4.95
CA TYR A 330 24.29 -9.11 -6.10
C TYR A 330 24.57 -7.66 -6.53
N THR A 331 25.79 -7.14 -6.30
CA THR A 331 26.23 -5.85 -6.88
C THR A 331 26.29 -5.96 -8.40
N PHE A 332 25.14 -5.76 -9.03
CA PHE A 332 24.96 -5.88 -10.47
C PHE A 332 25.17 -4.59 -11.25
N SER A 333 25.60 -3.51 -10.59
CA SER A 333 25.88 -2.24 -11.26
C SER A 333 27.39 -2.01 -11.38
N PRO A 334 27.91 -1.63 -12.56
CA PRO A 334 29.19 -0.91 -12.59
C PRO A 334 29.09 0.33 -11.70
N SER A 335 30.21 0.75 -11.12
CA SER A 335 30.32 1.98 -10.34
C SER A 335 29.61 3.11 -11.08
N LEU A 336 28.61 3.73 -10.44
CA LEU A 336 28.00 4.94 -10.99
C LEU A 336 29.13 5.96 -11.19
N PRO A 337 29.21 6.68 -12.33
CA PRO A 337 30.01 7.88 -12.38
C PRO A 337 29.53 8.79 -11.25
N ALA A 338 30.49 9.31 -10.46
CA ALA A 338 30.19 10.14 -9.31
C ALA A 338 29.18 11.22 -9.74
N PRO A 339 27.98 11.29 -9.13
CA PRO A 339 27.05 12.35 -9.47
C PRO A 339 27.77 13.68 -9.26
N SER A 340 27.69 14.59 -10.23
CA SER A 340 28.03 15.99 -9.96
C SER A 340 27.30 16.35 -8.67
N PRO A 341 27.99 16.93 -7.66
CA PRO A 341 27.40 17.16 -6.36
C PRO A 341 26.14 17.98 -6.56
N LEU A 342 24.99 17.31 -6.49
CA LEU A 342 23.71 17.98 -6.40
C LEU A 342 23.83 18.78 -5.12
N ALA A 343 23.86 20.10 -5.25
CA ALA A 343 23.82 20.99 -4.10
C ALA A 343 22.65 20.50 -3.24
N ARG A 344 22.96 19.92 -2.08
CA ARG A 344 21.96 19.58 -1.07
C ARG A 344 21.33 20.91 -0.71
N LYS A 345 20.19 21.23 -1.32
CA LYS A 345 19.26 22.13 -0.68
C LYS A 345 18.80 21.40 0.57
N GLU A 346 19.05 21.99 1.72
CA GLU A 346 18.37 21.62 2.94
C GLU A 346 16.87 21.75 2.67
N VAL A 347 16.23 20.62 2.34
CA VAL A 347 14.79 20.60 2.18
C VAL A 347 14.22 20.29 3.55
N PHE A 348 13.82 21.35 4.24
CA PHE A 348 13.12 21.23 5.50
C PHE A 348 11.78 20.51 5.25
N LEU A 349 11.49 19.47 6.03
CA LEU A 349 10.24 18.68 5.94
C LEU A 349 8.98 19.57 6.01
N SER A 350 9.07 20.72 6.69
CA SER A 350 8.03 21.75 6.76
C SER A 350 7.61 22.31 5.40
N SER A 351 8.44 22.17 4.36
CA SER A 351 8.13 22.56 2.99
C SER A 351 7.36 21.49 2.19
N TYR A 352 7.29 20.24 2.70
CA TYR A 352 6.51 19.14 2.13
C TYR A 352 5.20 18.87 2.89
N LEU A 353 5.04 19.40 4.10
CA LEU A 353 3.79 19.30 4.84
C LEU A 353 2.75 20.23 4.21
N PRO A 354 1.61 19.71 3.71
CA PRO A 354 0.51 20.57 3.32
C PRO A 354 0.06 21.35 4.57
N LYS A 355 -0.07 22.68 4.44
CA LYS A 355 -0.52 23.58 5.52
C LYS A 355 -1.89 23.19 6.11
N THR A 356 -2.60 22.27 5.47
CA THR A 356 -3.77 21.56 5.97
C THR A 356 -3.64 20.07 5.64
N LEU A 357 -3.47 19.22 6.64
CA LEU A 357 -3.53 17.76 6.48
C LEU A 357 -4.98 17.34 6.20
N GLY A 358 -5.34 17.29 4.92
CA GLY A 358 -6.61 16.71 4.50
C GLY A 358 -6.60 15.20 4.69
N LEU A 359 -7.27 14.70 5.74
CA LEU A 359 -7.51 13.28 6.07
C LEU A 359 -7.97 12.41 4.87
N TYR A 360 -8.57 13.04 3.87
CA TYR A 360 -9.22 12.38 2.73
C TYR A 360 -8.31 12.13 1.51
N ASN A 361 -7.10 12.71 1.46
CA ASN A 361 -6.26 12.70 0.25
C ASN A 361 -4.81 12.24 0.49
N ASN A 362 -4.50 11.65 1.65
CA ASN A 362 -3.16 11.18 1.94
C ASN A 362 -2.94 9.76 1.36
N PRO A 363 -2.04 9.57 0.37
CA PRO A 363 -1.77 8.25 -0.21
C PRO A 363 -1.00 7.32 0.74
N LEU A 364 -0.46 7.82 1.85
CA LEU A 364 0.20 7.04 2.91
C LEU A 364 -0.72 6.72 4.09
N LYS A 365 -2.03 6.98 3.94
CA LYS A 365 -3.04 6.68 4.94
C LYS A 365 -3.14 5.17 5.15
N LEU A 366 -3.09 4.75 6.41
CA LEU A 366 -3.48 3.43 6.88
C LEU A 366 -4.76 3.57 7.72
N ASP A 367 -5.76 2.74 7.40
CA ASP A 367 -6.93 2.53 8.23
C ASP A 367 -6.61 1.40 9.21
N MET A 368 -6.35 1.75 10.48
CA MET A 368 -6.03 0.78 11.51
C MET A 368 -7.28 0.43 12.29
N GLU A 369 -7.63 -0.85 12.29
CA GLU A 369 -8.77 -1.37 13.03
C GLU A 369 -8.42 -1.57 14.51
N THR A 370 -9.18 -0.92 15.39
CA THR A 370 -9.22 -1.20 16.83
C THR A 370 -10.47 -2.01 17.12
N THR A 371 -10.30 -3.14 17.82
CA THR A 371 -11.41 -3.99 18.31
C THR A 371 -11.30 -4.17 19.83
N GLU A 372 -12.28 -4.80 20.48
CA GLU A 372 -12.18 -5.16 21.91
C GLU A 372 -10.98 -6.06 22.21
N LYS A 373 -10.64 -6.94 21.27
CA LYS A 373 -9.55 -7.93 21.41
C LYS A 373 -8.21 -7.37 20.96
N GLU A 374 -8.24 -6.32 20.13
CA GLU A 374 -7.07 -5.75 19.49
C GLU A 374 -7.07 -4.24 19.69
N VAL A 375 -6.46 -3.83 20.79
CA VAL A 375 -6.31 -2.42 21.17
C VAL A 375 -5.10 -1.84 20.44
N LEU A 376 -5.26 -0.64 19.90
CA LEU A 376 -4.16 0.18 19.41
C LEU A 376 -3.63 1.08 20.53
N THR A 377 -2.33 1.01 20.77
CA THR A 377 -1.62 1.81 21.78
C THR A 377 -0.44 2.53 21.13
N GLN A 378 -0.35 3.84 21.34
CA GLN A 378 0.78 4.65 20.91
C GLN A 378 1.59 5.17 22.08
N ARG A 379 2.93 5.17 21.96
CA ARG A 379 3.81 5.84 22.91
C ARG A 379 4.28 7.19 22.36
N ILE A 380 4.28 8.22 23.20
CA ILE A 380 4.83 9.55 22.92
C ILE A 380 5.78 9.95 24.05
N ASN A 381 6.84 10.71 23.74
CA ASN A 381 7.68 11.34 24.73
C ASN A 381 7.41 12.85 24.81
N LEU A 382 7.08 13.34 26.00
CA LEU A 382 6.96 14.77 26.26
C LEU A 382 8.25 15.31 26.86
N ALA A 383 9.03 16.02 26.05
CA ALA A 383 10.33 16.57 26.47
C ALA A 383 10.24 17.55 27.65
N LYS A 384 9.09 18.22 27.83
CA LYS A 384 8.81 19.16 28.92
C LYS A 384 7.44 18.85 29.52
N PRO A 385 7.18 19.21 30.79
CA PRO A 385 5.84 19.09 31.37
C PRO A 385 4.79 19.79 30.51
N GLN A 386 3.72 19.07 30.16
CA GLN A 386 2.56 19.60 29.43
C GLN A 386 1.30 19.37 30.24
N GLN A 387 0.40 20.34 30.21
CA GLN A 387 -0.94 20.18 30.74
C GLN A 387 -1.84 19.56 29.66
N ILE A 388 -2.49 18.45 29.98
CA ILE A 388 -3.34 17.69 29.06
C ILE A 388 -4.74 17.64 29.64
N SER A 389 -5.67 18.32 28.97
CA SER A 389 -7.09 18.32 29.32
C SER A 389 -7.92 17.37 28.45
N SER A 390 -7.45 17.08 27.24
CA SER A 390 -8.12 16.19 26.30
C SER A 390 -7.18 15.62 25.25
N ILE A 391 -7.61 14.54 24.61
CA ILE A 391 -6.96 13.92 23.45
C ILE A 391 -7.95 13.95 22.30
N ASN A 392 -7.53 14.43 21.13
CA ASN A 392 -8.38 14.51 19.94
C ASN A 392 -7.93 13.47 18.93
N LEU A 393 -8.79 12.51 18.60
CA LEU A 393 -8.48 11.46 17.61
C LEU A 393 -9.44 11.54 16.40
N PRO A 394 -8.91 11.51 15.16
CA PRO A 394 -9.73 11.31 13.97
C PRO A 394 -10.14 9.83 13.86
N LEU A 395 -11.43 9.55 14.05
CA LEU A 395 -12.00 8.19 14.03
C LEU A 395 -13.16 8.09 13.03
N TYR A 396 -13.40 6.88 12.51
CA TYR A 396 -14.65 6.51 11.84
C TYR A 396 -15.07 5.08 12.22
N PHE A 397 -16.32 4.69 11.97
CA PHE A 397 -16.93 3.47 12.51
C PHE A 397 -17.56 2.62 11.41
N LEU A 398 -17.30 1.32 11.45
CA LEU A 398 -17.87 0.36 10.50
C LEU A 398 -19.26 -0.13 10.91
N GLU A 399 -19.45 -0.43 12.18
CA GLU A 399 -20.74 -0.80 12.75
C GLU A 399 -20.81 -0.25 14.15
N VAL A 400 -21.84 0.54 14.39
CA VAL A 400 -22.09 1.14 15.68
C VAL A 400 -23.30 0.44 16.26
N THR A 401 -23.09 -0.47 17.21
CA THR A 401 -24.22 -0.93 18.02
C THR A 401 -24.67 0.24 18.91
N LYS A 402 -25.98 0.37 19.18
CA LYS A 402 -26.52 1.42 20.09
C LYS A 402 -25.93 1.40 21.51
N PHE A 403 -25.15 0.37 21.83
CA PHE A 403 -24.56 0.12 23.14
C PHE A 403 -23.03 0.19 23.14
N GLY A 404 -22.43 0.55 21.98
CA GLY A 404 -21.00 0.71 21.83
C GLY A 404 -20.47 1.89 22.64
N ARG A 405 -19.33 1.70 23.28
CA ARG A 405 -18.63 2.69 24.09
C ARG A 405 -17.16 2.69 23.72
N PHE A 406 -16.54 3.87 23.72
CA PHE A 406 -15.10 4.00 23.48
C PHE A 406 -14.53 5.14 24.31
N TRP A 407 -13.27 4.97 24.73
CA TRP A 407 -12.53 5.93 25.56
C TRP A 407 -11.04 5.83 25.27
N VAL A 408 -10.31 6.84 25.68
CA VAL A 408 -8.84 6.82 25.68
C VAL A 408 -8.33 6.60 27.09
N GLU A 409 -7.36 5.69 27.21
CA GLU A 409 -6.52 5.52 28.38
C GLU A 409 -5.14 6.10 28.12
N LEU A 410 -4.62 6.82 29.11
CA LEU A 410 -3.27 7.34 29.11
C LEU A 410 -2.48 6.66 30.24
N THR A 411 -1.37 6.01 29.95
CA THR A 411 -0.50 5.40 30.97
C THR A 411 0.82 6.17 31.05
N HIS A 412 1.20 6.59 32.27
CA HIS A 412 2.43 7.32 32.54
C HIS A 412 3.00 6.88 33.91
N ASN A 413 4.28 6.46 33.93
CA ASN A 413 4.96 5.94 35.14
C ASN A 413 4.15 4.85 35.88
N GLY A 414 3.54 3.94 35.13
CA GLY A 414 2.72 2.85 35.68
C GLY A 414 1.32 3.24 36.15
N LYS A 415 0.94 4.53 36.08
CA LYS A 415 -0.40 5.00 36.43
C LYS A 415 -1.23 5.22 35.17
N THR A 416 -2.46 4.70 35.16
CA THR A 416 -3.41 4.87 34.07
C THR A 416 -4.46 5.94 34.40
N TYR A 417 -4.70 6.82 33.44
CA TYR A 417 -5.68 7.89 33.47
C TYR A 417 -6.71 7.62 32.39
N THR A 418 -7.98 7.68 32.75
CA THR A 418 -9.08 7.37 31.82
C THR A 418 -9.84 8.64 31.48
N THR A 419 -10.11 8.81 30.19
CA THR A 419 -10.99 9.88 29.70
C THR A 419 -12.46 9.54 29.91
N GLN A 420 -13.34 10.51 29.74
CA GLN A 420 -14.78 10.28 29.70
C GLN A 420 -15.13 9.29 28.59
N ILE A 421 -16.01 8.34 28.91
CA ILE A 421 -16.51 7.36 27.95
C ILE A 421 -17.46 8.06 26.98
N LEU A 422 -17.20 7.93 25.69
CA LEU A 422 -18.08 8.44 24.64
C LEU A 422 -19.09 7.34 24.27
N PRO A 423 -20.41 7.59 24.42
CA PRO A 423 -21.43 6.69 23.91
C PRO A 423 -21.51 6.80 22.39
N THR A 424 -21.91 5.72 21.75
CA THR A 424 -22.14 5.72 20.32
C THR A 424 -23.63 5.87 20.00
N THR A 425 -24.06 7.12 19.83
CA THR A 425 -25.46 7.47 19.53
C THR A 425 -25.75 7.51 18.03
N HIS A 426 -25.25 6.53 17.27
CA HIS A 426 -25.34 6.57 15.80
C HIS A 426 -26.04 5.32 15.26
N ASP A 427 -27.08 5.52 14.45
CA ASP A 427 -27.87 4.45 13.80
C ASP A 427 -27.22 3.93 12.49
N ARG A 428 -26.02 4.40 12.10
CA ARG A 428 -25.42 4.12 10.78
C ARG A 428 -23.90 4.03 10.81
N VAL A 429 -23.38 3.20 9.91
CA VAL A 429 -21.99 3.19 9.43
C VAL A 429 -21.60 4.60 8.99
N ASN A 430 -20.53 5.16 9.57
CA ASN A 430 -20.00 6.46 9.16
C ASN A 430 -18.54 6.28 8.75
N LEU A 431 -18.29 6.40 7.45
CA LEU A 431 -16.97 6.21 6.84
C LEU A 431 -16.20 7.53 6.67
N ALA A 432 -16.70 8.63 7.22
CA ALA A 432 -16.02 9.91 7.26
C ALA A 432 -15.31 10.07 8.61
N TYR A 433 -14.02 10.44 8.58
CA TYR A 433 -13.31 10.77 9.80
C TYR A 433 -13.95 11.98 10.47
N LYS A 434 -14.31 11.78 11.74
CA LYS A 434 -14.68 12.86 12.65
C LYS A 434 -13.64 12.93 13.74
N ILE A 435 -13.35 14.15 14.19
CA ILE A 435 -12.48 14.38 15.34
C ILE A 435 -13.33 14.12 16.59
N TYR A 436 -12.91 13.16 17.40
CA TYR A 436 -13.50 12.89 18.71
C TYR A 436 -12.57 13.39 19.80
N SER A 437 -13.12 14.21 20.70
CA SER A 437 -12.42 14.76 21.86
C SER A 437 -12.67 13.93 23.10
N PHE A 438 -11.63 13.28 23.60
CA PHE A 438 -11.64 12.48 24.82
C PHE A 438 -11.12 13.35 25.97
N ARG A 439 -12.02 13.79 26.86
CA ARG A 439 -11.69 14.72 27.94
C ARG A 439 -11.36 13.97 29.23
N PHE A 440 -10.35 14.42 29.96
CA PHE A 440 -10.12 13.97 31.33
C PHE A 440 -11.04 14.72 32.30
N SER A 441 -11.43 14.08 33.40
CA SER A 441 -12.22 14.72 34.46
C SER A 441 -11.44 15.84 35.17
N VAL A 442 -10.11 15.73 35.19
CA VAL A 442 -9.19 16.73 35.73
C VAL A 442 -7.99 16.86 34.78
N PRO A 443 -7.50 18.08 34.46
CA PRO A 443 -6.29 18.25 33.65
C PRO A 443 -5.08 17.55 34.28
N LEU A 444 -4.25 16.92 33.45
CA LEU A 444 -3.06 16.18 33.86
C LEU A 444 -1.81 16.98 33.52
N THR A 445 -0.80 17.01 34.39
CA THR A 445 0.52 17.59 34.05
C THR A 445 1.53 16.45 33.92
N LEU A 446 2.00 16.17 32.72
CA LEU A 446 2.83 14.99 32.42
C LEU A 446 4.11 15.37 31.66
N GLN A 447 5.20 14.65 31.92
CA GLN A 447 6.49 14.79 31.24
C GLN A 447 7.12 13.41 31.05
N GLY A 448 7.79 13.16 29.93
CA GLY A 448 8.46 11.88 29.64
C GLY A 448 7.58 10.94 28.83
N ASP A 449 7.83 9.63 28.96
CA ASP A 449 7.14 8.62 28.16
C ASP A 449 5.69 8.42 28.62
N ILE A 450 4.78 8.45 27.64
CA ILE A 450 3.34 8.33 27.83
C ILE A 450 2.79 7.36 26.81
N GLU A 451 1.91 6.47 27.23
CA GLU A 451 1.17 5.58 26.34
C GLU A 451 -0.28 6.03 26.22
N ILE A 452 -0.84 6.01 25.02
CA ILE A 452 -2.21 6.39 24.68
C ILE A 452 -2.87 5.18 24.02
N SER A 453 -3.91 4.65 24.64
CA SER A 453 -4.64 3.48 24.14
C SER A 453 -6.09 3.83 23.83
N LEU A 454 -6.57 3.53 22.62
CA LEU A 454 -7.98 3.62 22.29
C LEU A 454 -8.69 2.33 22.71
N LYS A 455 -9.56 2.42 23.71
CA LYS A 455 -10.36 1.30 24.21
C LYS A 455 -11.76 1.36 23.65
N ILE A 456 -12.31 0.19 23.33
CA ILE A 456 -13.67 0.06 22.84
C ILE A 456 -14.38 -1.09 23.56
N LYS A 457 -15.71 -1.02 23.61
CA LYS A 457 -16.59 -2.07 24.16
C LYS A 457 -17.93 -2.06 23.44
N ASN A 458 -18.49 -3.23 23.20
CA ASN A 458 -19.72 -3.53 22.47
C ASN A 458 -19.77 -2.87 21.08
N LEU A 459 -18.65 -2.81 20.37
CA LEU A 459 -18.57 -2.16 19.07
C LEU A 459 -17.74 -3.02 18.12
N SER A 460 -18.24 -3.23 16.90
CA SER A 460 -17.62 -4.19 15.97
C SER A 460 -16.19 -3.76 15.60
N ALA A 461 -15.99 -2.49 15.24
CA ALA A 461 -14.68 -1.94 14.90
C ALA A 461 -14.65 -0.40 14.86
N VAL A 462 -13.58 0.20 15.38
CA VAL A 462 -13.24 1.63 15.17
C VAL A 462 -11.99 1.72 14.32
N PHE A 463 -12.03 2.57 13.30
CA PHE A 463 -10.86 2.82 12.46
C PHE A 463 -10.16 4.10 12.88
N TRP A 464 -8.88 3.96 13.20
CA TRP A 464 -7.97 5.05 13.53
C TRP A 464 -7.15 5.41 12.29
N TYR A 465 -7.10 6.69 11.94
CA TYR A 465 -6.22 7.23 10.90
C TYR A 465 -4.75 7.13 11.34
N ALA A 466 -3.94 6.41 10.56
CA ALA A 466 -2.49 6.37 10.69
C ALA A 466 -1.82 6.82 9.40
N VAL A 467 -0.59 7.36 9.47
CA VAL A 467 0.24 7.68 8.31
C VAL A 467 1.54 6.88 8.39
N ILE A 468 1.99 6.34 7.26
CA ILE A 468 3.31 5.68 7.16
C ILE A 468 4.41 6.77 7.09
N GLY A 469 5.26 6.89 8.13
CA GLY A 469 6.50 7.68 8.11
C GLY A 469 6.47 9.02 8.88
N ASN A 470 7.61 9.36 9.51
CA ASN A 470 7.72 10.25 10.69
C ASN A 470 7.86 11.75 10.38
N PRO A 471 7.03 12.64 10.99
CA PRO A 471 7.33 14.08 11.08
C PRO A 471 7.61 14.60 12.52
N ILE A 472 7.53 13.74 13.55
CA ILE A 472 8.22 13.68 14.88
C ILE A 472 7.29 12.95 15.88
N GLY A 473 7.61 11.69 16.14
CA GLY A 473 7.40 10.95 17.38
C GLY A 473 8.67 10.13 17.67
N ASP A 474 9.17 10.21 18.89
CA ASP A 474 10.27 9.41 19.43
C ASP A 474 9.93 9.05 20.90
N LYS A 475 10.34 7.91 21.47
CA LYS A 475 11.15 6.83 20.87
C LYS A 475 10.39 5.51 20.77
N ASN A 476 10.08 5.19 19.52
CA ASN A 476 9.98 3.84 18.96
C ASN A 476 8.63 3.12 19.18
N ASP A 477 7.57 3.87 18.88
CA ASP A 477 6.44 3.51 18.01
C ASP A 477 5.35 2.54 18.47
N THR A 478 4.15 2.81 17.93
CA THR A 478 2.84 2.22 18.24
C THR A 478 2.87 0.69 18.26
N TRP A 479 2.33 0.08 19.32
CA TRP A 479 2.34 -1.37 19.52
C TRP A 479 0.92 -1.96 19.48
N ARG A 480 0.79 -3.16 18.91
CA ARG A 480 -0.40 -4.03 19.02
C ARG A 480 -0.09 -5.10 20.07
N ASN A 481 -0.73 -5.02 21.23
CA ASN A 481 -0.37 -5.88 22.37
C ASN A 481 -0.78 -7.34 22.16
N GLN A 482 0.14 -8.24 21.78
CA GLN A 482 0.01 -9.70 21.98
C GLN A 482 1.28 -10.52 22.34
N LYS A 483 2.51 -9.95 22.35
CA LYS A 483 3.76 -10.37 23.07
C LYS A 483 5.11 -10.13 22.36
N THR A 484 5.21 -9.90 21.05
CA THR A 484 6.37 -9.24 20.38
C THR A 484 6.04 -8.93 18.91
N ASN A 485 6.71 -7.92 18.35
CA ASN A 485 6.83 -7.49 16.93
C ASN A 485 5.95 -6.31 16.44
N VAL A 486 6.67 -5.36 15.83
CA VAL A 486 6.50 -3.88 15.81
C VAL A 486 5.86 -3.38 14.52
N LEU A 487 5.10 -2.28 14.59
CA LEU A 487 4.69 -1.48 13.42
C LEU A 487 4.89 0.03 13.66
N HIS A 488 5.50 0.71 12.68
CA HIS A 488 5.74 2.16 12.70
C HIS A 488 4.52 2.91 12.13
N LEU A 489 3.90 3.78 12.94
CA LEU A 489 2.72 4.57 12.53
C LEU A 489 2.74 5.95 13.20
N ASP A 490 2.62 6.99 12.37
CA ASP A 490 2.68 8.39 12.79
C ASP A 490 1.30 9.04 12.88
N LEU A 491 1.08 9.80 13.96
CA LEU A 491 -0.14 10.57 14.18
C LEU A 491 0.01 12.04 13.82
N THR A 492 -1.14 12.65 13.58
CA THR A 492 -1.32 14.10 13.61
C THR A 492 -1.99 14.44 14.94
N TYR A 493 -1.25 15.04 15.87
CA TYR A 493 -1.81 15.62 17.09
C TYR A 493 -1.74 17.15 17.04
N GLN A 494 -2.77 17.78 17.58
CA GLN A 494 -2.72 19.17 18.02
C GLN A 494 -2.97 19.14 19.54
N LEU A 495 -1.91 19.32 20.32
CA LEU A 495 -2.01 19.58 21.76
C LEU A 495 -2.48 21.04 21.91
N ASN A 496 -3.54 21.25 22.68
CA ASN A 496 -3.93 22.58 23.18
C ASN A 496 -3.53 22.70 24.63
#